data_AF-A0A2D4HQD0-F1
#
_entry.id   AF-A0A2D4HQD0-F1
#
_cell.length_a   1.000
_cell.length_b   1.000
_cell.length_c   1.000
_cell.angle_alpha   90.00
_cell.angle_beta   90.00
_cell.angle_gamma   90.00
#
_symmetry.space_group_name_H-M   'P 1'
#
loop_
_entity.id
_entity.type
_entity.pdbx_description
1 polymer ?
#
loop_
_entity_poly.entity_id
_entity_poly.type
_entity_poly.pdbx_seq_one_letter_code
_entity_poly.pdbx_strand_id
1 'polypeptide(L)'
;NQQRSILDYLAENHFDLVINLSMRNSGGRRLSSFVTKGYRTRRLAVDYSVPLIIDIKCTKLFVEALGQIGGPPPLKMHVDCMTSQKLIRLPGLIDIHVHLREPGATHKEDFKSGTAAALAGGITMVCAMPNTSPAITDASSFALMQKVRTAQIMSNGGKGRIRLFDSGVQTIKR
;
A
#
# COMPACT_ATOMS: atom_id res chain seq x y z
N ASN A 1 22.98 -31.15 -18.59
CA ASN A 1 23.25 -29.79 -18.06
C ASN A 1 22.30 -28.77 -18.67
N GLN A 2 21.11 -28.61 -18.08
CA GLN A 2 20.16 -27.57 -18.51
C GLN A 2 20.68 -26.20 -18.05
N GLN A 3 20.94 -25.29 -18.99
CA GLN A 3 21.22 -23.89 -18.67
C GLN A 3 19.96 -23.25 -18.08
N ARG A 4 19.97 -23.01 -16.76
CA ARG A 4 18.92 -22.21 -16.09
C ARG A 4 19.04 -20.76 -16.55
N SER A 5 17.91 -20.15 -16.91
CA SER A 5 17.86 -18.76 -17.34
C SER A 5 17.92 -17.82 -16.12
N ILE A 6 18.40 -16.59 -16.31
CA ILE A 6 18.38 -15.57 -15.25
C ILE A 6 16.97 -15.28 -14.69
N LEU A 7 15.93 -15.59 -15.49
CA LEU A 7 14.54 -15.43 -15.08
C LEU A 7 14.13 -16.50 -14.07
N ASP A 8 14.68 -17.72 -14.19
CA ASP A 8 14.42 -18.82 -13.26
C ASP A 8 15.05 -18.51 -11.89
N TYR A 9 16.26 -17.93 -11.88
CA TYR A 9 16.90 -17.47 -10.65
C TYR A 9 16.17 -16.30 -9.97
N LEU A 10 15.50 -15.43 -10.73
CA LEU A 10 14.65 -14.37 -10.16
C LEU A 10 13.39 -14.95 -9.52
N ALA A 11 12.77 -15.96 -10.14
CA ALA A 11 11.60 -16.63 -9.60
C ALA A 11 11.92 -17.45 -8.34
N GLU A 12 13.13 -18.01 -8.26
CA GLU A 12 13.63 -18.74 -7.09
C GLU A 12 14.17 -17.82 -5.97
N ASN A 13 14.04 -16.49 -6.07
CA ASN A 13 14.56 -15.50 -5.10
C ASN A 13 16.06 -15.62 -4.83
N HIS A 14 16.87 -16.00 -5.83
CA HIS A 14 18.32 -16.12 -5.68
C HIS A 14 19.08 -14.79 -5.87
N PHE A 15 18.38 -13.67 -6.13
CA PHE A 15 18.98 -12.34 -6.28
C PHE A 15 18.41 -11.36 -5.25
N ASP A 16 19.30 -10.72 -4.49
CA ASP A 16 18.93 -9.66 -3.54
C ASP A 16 18.80 -8.27 -4.20
N LEU A 17 19.43 -8.08 -5.37
CA LEU A 17 19.42 -6.82 -6.13
C LEU A 17 19.65 -7.09 -7.60
N VAL A 18 18.87 -6.43 -8.47
CA VAL A 18 19.06 -6.45 -9.91
C VAL A 18 19.53 -5.08 -10.39
N ILE A 19 20.60 -5.04 -11.17
CA ILE A 19 21.05 -3.83 -11.86
C ILE A 19 20.90 -4.07 -13.37
N ASN A 20 19.92 -3.42 -13.99
CA ASN A 20 19.55 -3.62 -15.39
C ASN A 20 19.64 -2.31 -16.18
N LEU A 21 20.87 -1.95 -16.57
CA LEU A 21 21.18 -0.71 -17.27
C LEU A 21 20.65 -0.71 -18.70
N SER A 22 20.03 0.40 -19.12
CA SER A 22 19.66 0.61 -20.53
C SER A 22 20.86 1.09 -21.34
N MET A 23 21.21 0.41 -22.43
CA MET A 23 22.31 0.83 -23.31
C MET A 23 21.86 1.95 -24.27
N ARG A 24 22.63 3.03 -24.36
CA ARG A 24 22.35 4.21 -25.22
C ARG A 24 22.49 3.94 -26.73
N ASN A 25 23.37 3.02 -27.15
CA ASN A 25 23.69 2.81 -28.57
C ASN A 25 22.94 1.66 -29.25
N SER A 26 22.12 0.91 -28.52
CA SER A 26 21.25 -0.11 -29.11
C SER A 26 19.88 0.50 -29.37
N GLY A 27 19.81 1.39 -30.38
CA GLY A 27 18.63 2.04 -30.96
C GLY A 27 17.38 2.02 -30.09
N GLY A 28 16.98 3.19 -29.59
CA GLY A 28 15.82 3.40 -28.72
C GLY A 28 14.55 2.71 -29.23
N ARG A 29 14.37 1.43 -28.88
CA ARG A 29 13.09 0.76 -28.97
C ARG A 29 12.31 1.24 -27.77
N ARG A 30 11.19 1.92 -28.05
CA ARG A 30 10.20 2.37 -27.08
C ARG A 30 10.07 1.37 -25.92
N LEU A 31 9.87 1.88 -24.70
CA LEU A 31 9.52 1.10 -23.50
C LEU A 31 8.30 0.17 -23.73
N SER A 32 7.53 0.40 -24.80
CA SER A 32 6.43 -0.44 -25.29
C SER A 32 6.85 -1.67 -26.09
N SER A 33 8.14 -1.91 -26.32
CA SER A 33 8.62 -3.15 -26.93
C SER A 33 8.68 -4.23 -25.85
N PHE A 34 7.54 -4.87 -25.58
CA PHE A 34 7.32 -5.95 -24.58
C PHE A 34 8.22 -7.20 -24.75
N VAL A 35 9.26 -7.15 -25.57
CA VAL A 35 9.95 -8.32 -26.13
C VAL A 35 11.43 -8.41 -25.73
N THR A 36 12.04 -7.33 -25.21
CA THR A 36 13.47 -7.40 -24.85
C THR A 36 13.70 -8.21 -23.58
N LYS A 37 14.80 -8.98 -23.53
CA LYS A 37 15.23 -9.70 -22.32
C LYS A 37 15.38 -8.75 -21.12
N GLY A 38 15.84 -7.52 -21.36
CA GLY A 38 15.95 -6.47 -20.33
C GLY A 38 14.59 -6.07 -19.73
N TYR A 39 13.58 -5.82 -20.56
CA TYR A 39 12.23 -5.53 -20.07
C TYR A 39 11.66 -6.69 -19.24
N ARG A 40 11.77 -7.93 -19.73
CA ARG A 40 11.29 -9.12 -19.01
C ARG A 40 11.94 -9.25 -17.62
N THR A 41 13.25 -9.04 -17.55
CA THR A 41 13.99 -9.09 -16.28
C THR A 41 13.52 -7.99 -15.32
N ARG A 42 13.31 -6.76 -15.81
CA ARG A 42 12.82 -5.64 -14.99
C ARG A 42 11.40 -5.89 -14.48
N ARG A 43 10.52 -6.41 -15.33
CA ARG A 43 9.14 -6.74 -14.97
C ARG A 43 9.12 -7.82 -13.89
N LEU A 44 9.85 -8.91 -14.07
CA LEU A 44 9.93 -9.98 -13.08
C LEU A 44 10.56 -9.52 -11.76
N ALA A 45 11.57 -8.65 -11.79
CA ALA A 45 12.11 -8.07 -10.55
C ALA A 45 11.04 -7.30 -9.77
N VAL A 46 10.18 -6.53 -10.45
CA VAL A 46 9.03 -5.86 -9.82
C VAL A 46 8.02 -6.87 -9.29
N ASP A 47 7.66 -7.88 -10.09
CA ASP A 47 6.65 -8.87 -9.72
C ASP A 47 7.09 -9.72 -8.50
N TYR A 48 8.39 -10.05 -8.41
CA TYR A 48 8.99 -10.76 -7.28
C TYR A 48 9.50 -9.83 -6.16
N SER A 49 9.21 -8.54 -6.22
CA SER A 49 9.63 -7.55 -5.20
C SER A 49 11.15 -7.52 -4.95
N VAL A 50 11.95 -7.84 -5.97
CA VAL A 50 13.41 -7.76 -5.92
C VAL A 50 13.83 -6.33 -6.26
N PRO A 51 14.63 -5.64 -5.41
CA PRO A 51 15.15 -4.31 -5.69
C PRO A 51 15.80 -4.21 -7.07
N LEU A 52 15.52 -3.12 -7.79
CA LEU A 52 15.95 -2.94 -9.19
C LEU A 52 16.51 -1.53 -9.44
N ILE A 53 17.72 -1.43 -10.00
CA ILE A 53 18.31 -0.19 -10.50
C ILE A 53 18.41 -0.22 -12.02
N ILE A 54 17.90 0.81 -12.70
CA ILE A 54 17.85 0.89 -14.18
C ILE A 54 18.73 1.99 -14.78
N ASP A 55 19.14 2.98 -13.98
CA ASP A 55 19.88 4.16 -14.43
C ASP A 55 21.37 4.07 -14.07
N ILE A 56 22.23 4.45 -15.02
CA ILE A 56 23.68 4.36 -14.86
C ILE A 56 24.22 5.33 -13.80
N LYS A 57 23.62 6.51 -13.62
CA LYS A 57 24.04 7.46 -12.58
C LYS A 57 23.67 6.93 -11.21
N CYS A 58 22.44 6.41 -11.04
CA CYS A 58 22.02 5.77 -9.79
C CYS A 58 22.91 4.58 -9.43
N THR A 59 23.27 3.75 -10.41
CA THR A 59 24.21 2.63 -10.18
C THR A 59 25.59 3.12 -9.77
N LYS A 60 26.13 4.17 -10.40
CA LYS A 60 27.43 4.73 -10.02
C LYS A 60 27.41 5.23 -8.57
N LEU A 61 26.40 6.03 -8.21
CA LEU A 61 26.25 6.54 -6.86
C LEU A 61 26.09 5.39 -5.84
N PHE A 62 25.34 4.34 -6.19
CA PHE A 62 25.15 3.18 -5.32
C PHE A 62 26.45 2.42 -5.07
N VAL A 63 27.23 2.14 -6.12
CA VAL A 63 28.52 1.45 -6.00
C VAL A 63 29.54 2.29 -5.22
N GLU A 64 29.58 3.60 -5.47
CA GLU A 64 30.42 4.54 -4.74
C GLU A 64 30.05 4.56 -3.25
N ALA A 65 28.76 4.63 -2.93
CA ALA A 65 28.27 4.59 -1.55
C ALA A 65 28.63 3.27 -0.85
N LEU A 66 28.51 2.13 -1.53
CA LEU A 66 28.94 0.84 -0.96
C LEU A 66 30.43 0.81 -0.65
N GLY A 67 31.26 1.40 -1.52
CA GLY A 67 32.70 1.54 -1.28
C GLY A 67 33.04 2.41 -0.06
N GLN A 68 32.21 3.41 0.25
CA GLN A 68 32.39 4.28 1.42
C GLN A 68 31.93 3.64 2.73
N ILE A 69 30.88 2.81 2.69
CA ILE A 69 30.26 2.23 3.89
C ILE A 69 31.07 1.04 4.45
N GLY A 70 31.84 0.34 3.60
CA GLY A 70 32.77 -0.72 4.02
C GLY A 70 32.11 -1.99 4.59
N GLY A 71 30.77 -2.06 4.61
CA GLY A 71 29.97 -3.17 5.11
C GLY A 71 28.52 -3.08 4.63
N PRO A 72 27.69 -4.11 4.89
CA PRO A 72 26.30 -4.11 4.49
C PRO A 72 25.55 -2.97 5.21
N PRO A 73 24.87 -2.06 4.46
CA PRO A 73 24.16 -0.95 5.08
C PRO A 73 22.99 -1.48 5.93
N PRO A 74 22.66 -0.83 7.05
CA PRO A 74 21.46 -1.17 7.82
C PRO A 74 20.21 -0.84 7.01
N LEU A 75 19.66 -1.84 6.32
CA LEU A 75 18.44 -1.70 5.54
C LEU A 75 17.23 -1.67 6.47
N LYS A 76 16.50 -0.55 6.49
CA LYS A 76 15.18 -0.50 7.13
C LYS A 76 14.16 -1.22 6.26
N MET A 77 14.10 -2.56 6.37
CA MET A 77 13.19 -3.41 5.59
C MET A 77 11.70 -3.09 5.80
N HIS A 78 11.36 -2.33 6.85
CA HIS A 78 9.99 -1.91 7.15
C HIS A 78 9.58 -0.60 6.45
N VAL A 79 10.51 0.07 5.77
CA VAL A 79 10.30 1.37 5.13
C VAL A 79 10.55 1.21 3.63
N ASP A 80 9.47 0.99 2.90
CA ASP A 80 9.48 0.76 1.45
C ASP A 80 9.71 2.04 0.62
N CYS A 81 9.71 3.22 1.26
CA CYS A 81 9.98 4.48 0.58
C CYS A 81 10.70 5.51 1.46
N MET A 82 11.65 6.23 0.87
CA MET A 82 12.34 7.37 1.45
C MET A 82 12.29 8.52 0.44
N THR A 83 11.90 9.71 0.89
CA THR A 83 11.95 10.94 0.06
C THR A 83 13.01 11.88 0.62
N SER A 84 13.59 12.72 -0.24
CA SER A 84 14.56 13.76 0.14
C SER A 84 13.91 14.96 0.81
N GLN A 85 12.57 15.03 0.83
CA GLN A 85 11.82 16.12 1.43
C GLN A 85 11.65 15.95 2.95
N LYS A 86 11.52 17.08 3.65
CA LYS A 86 11.24 17.09 5.09
C LYS A 86 9.81 16.58 5.35
N LEU A 87 9.68 15.33 5.80
CA LEU A 87 8.41 14.80 6.30
C LEU A 87 8.13 15.29 7.72
N ILE A 88 6.91 15.78 7.94
CA ILE A 88 6.36 16.00 9.28
C ILE A 88 5.50 14.78 9.62
N ARG A 89 5.84 14.09 10.71
CA ARG A 89 5.05 12.96 11.21
C ARG A 89 4.02 13.48 12.22
N LEU A 90 2.76 13.40 11.85
CA LEU A 90 1.63 13.74 12.71
C LEU A 90 0.97 12.45 13.22
N PRO A 91 0.34 12.48 14.41
CA PRO A 91 -0.56 11.40 14.80
C PRO A 91 -1.72 11.29 13.80
N GLY A 92 -2.30 10.10 13.71
CA GLY A 92 -3.44 9.87 12.82
C GLY A 92 -4.62 10.80 13.16
N LEU A 93 -5.19 11.44 12.14
CA LEU A 93 -6.28 12.39 12.33
C LEU A 93 -7.59 11.67 12.69
N ILE A 94 -8.49 12.40 13.35
CA ILE A 94 -9.81 11.94 13.76
C ILE A 94 -10.85 12.82 13.08
N ASP A 95 -11.74 12.20 12.32
CA ASP A 95 -12.89 12.88 11.72
C ASP A 95 -14.15 12.55 12.52
N ILE A 96 -14.79 13.57 13.08
CA ILE A 96 -15.98 13.42 13.92
C ILE A 96 -17.28 13.42 13.11
N HIS A 97 -17.23 13.70 11.81
CA HIS A 97 -18.43 13.89 10.99
C HIS A 97 -18.26 13.26 9.61
N VAL A 98 -18.56 11.97 9.51
CA VAL A 98 -18.53 11.22 8.24
C VAL A 98 -19.87 10.57 7.93
N HIS A 99 -20.24 10.52 6.64
CA HIS A 99 -21.45 9.86 6.17
C HIS A 99 -21.10 8.63 5.34
N LEU A 100 -20.98 7.46 5.96
CA LEU A 100 -20.63 6.21 5.25
C LEU A 100 -21.78 5.59 4.43
N ARG A 101 -22.98 6.20 4.47
CA ARG A 101 -24.18 5.88 3.66
C ARG A 101 -24.67 4.42 3.70
N GLU A 102 -24.08 3.59 4.55
CA GLU A 102 -24.43 2.19 4.73
C GLU A 102 -24.82 1.93 6.19
N PRO A 103 -25.93 1.21 6.48
CA PRO A 103 -26.85 0.52 5.56
C PRO A 103 -27.76 1.46 4.74
N GLY A 104 -28.14 1.02 3.53
CA GLY A 104 -29.23 1.62 2.74
C GLY A 104 -28.80 2.26 1.41
N ALA A 105 -27.83 3.17 1.43
CA ALA A 105 -27.42 3.94 0.24
C ALA A 105 -25.98 3.61 -0.21
N THR A 106 -25.67 2.32 -0.29
CA THR A 106 -24.34 1.77 -0.65
C THR A 106 -23.86 2.17 -2.05
N HIS A 107 -24.76 2.57 -2.95
CA HIS A 107 -24.40 3.11 -4.26
C HIS A 107 -23.66 4.45 -4.19
N LYS A 108 -23.79 5.20 -3.08
CA LYS A 108 -23.09 6.47 -2.87
C LYS A 108 -21.74 6.25 -2.22
N GLU A 109 -21.74 5.51 -1.13
CA GLU A 109 -20.55 5.21 -0.34
C GLU A 109 -20.82 3.96 0.51
N ASP A 110 -19.78 3.17 0.74
CA ASP A 110 -19.79 1.99 1.61
C ASP A 110 -18.66 2.10 2.65
N PHE A 111 -18.64 1.22 3.67
CA PHE A 111 -17.58 1.27 4.67
C PHE A 111 -16.20 1.06 4.06
N LYS A 112 -16.09 0.23 3.00
CA LYS A 112 -14.82 -0.08 2.36
C LYS A 112 -14.21 1.15 1.67
N SER A 113 -14.97 1.79 0.79
CA SER A 113 -14.57 2.98 0.04
C SER A 113 -14.39 4.19 0.95
N GLY A 114 -15.32 4.45 1.86
CA GLY A 114 -15.25 5.59 2.77
C GLY A 114 -14.06 5.50 3.73
N THR A 115 -13.77 4.31 4.28
CA THR A 115 -12.56 4.13 5.11
C THR A 115 -11.29 4.17 4.27
N ALA A 116 -11.25 3.60 3.07
CA ALA A 116 -10.09 3.72 2.20
C ALA A 116 -9.77 5.19 1.84
N ALA A 117 -10.81 5.99 1.58
CA ALA A 117 -10.69 7.43 1.34
C ALA A 117 -10.15 8.17 2.56
N ALA A 118 -10.68 7.89 3.76
CA ALA A 118 -10.16 8.44 5.01
C ALA A 118 -8.67 8.10 5.23
N LEU A 119 -8.26 6.85 4.98
CA LEU A 119 -6.88 6.41 5.14
C LEU A 119 -5.94 7.13 4.16
N ALA A 120 -6.38 7.32 2.91
CA ALA A 120 -5.65 8.08 1.90
C ALA A 120 -5.47 9.56 2.30
N GLY A 121 -6.44 10.12 3.04
CA GLY A 121 -6.39 11.47 3.61
C GLY A 121 -5.59 11.59 4.91
N GLY A 122 -5.03 10.50 5.44
CA GLY A 122 -4.31 10.50 6.72
C GLY A 122 -5.20 10.45 7.97
N ILE A 123 -6.49 10.13 7.79
CA ILE A 123 -7.45 9.95 8.87
C ILE A 123 -7.43 8.49 9.30
N THR A 124 -7.27 8.27 10.61
CA THR A 124 -7.15 6.92 11.19
C THR A 124 -8.38 6.51 12.01
N MET A 125 -9.25 7.47 12.29
CA MET A 125 -10.48 7.27 13.04
C MET A 125 -11.59 8.13 12.45
N VAL A 126 -12.77 7.56 12.21
CA VAL A 126 -13.93 8.32 11.76
C VAL A 126 -15.18 8.01 12.59
N CYS A 127 -16.02 9.02 12.81
CA CYS A 127 -17.32 8.89 13.46
C CYS A 127 -18.43 8.96 12.42
N ALA A 128 -19.12 7.85 12.22
CA ALA A 128 -20.22 7.76 11.27
C ALA A 128 -21.49 8.41 11.86
N MET A 129 -22.14 9.25 11.06
CA MET A 129 -23.43 9.83 11.39
C MET A 129 -24.56 8.79 11.25
N PRO A 130 -25.57 8.82 12.14
CA PRO A 130 -26.61 7.79 12.22
C PRO A 130 -27.71 7.91 11.14
N ASN A 131 -27.51 8.75 10.13
CA ASN A 131 -28.47 9.06 9.07
C ASN A 131 -28.47 8.04 7.92
N THR A 132 -28.43 6.77 8.29
CA THR A 132 -28.51 5.61 7.39
C THR A 132 -29.95 5.11 7.28
N SER A 133 -30.20 4.11 6.44
CA SER A 133 -31.51 3.45 6.31
C SER A 133 -31.35 1.94 6.48
N PRO A 134 -31.68 1.36 7.65
CA PRO A 134 -32.34 1.99 8.81
C PRO A 134 -31.45 2.99 9.56
N ALA A 135 -32.08 3.96 10.22
CA ALA A 135 -31.39 4.93 11.08
C ALA A 135 -30.92 4.24 12.37
N ILE A 136 -29.76 4.68 12.90
CA ILE A 136 -29.19 4.10 14.12
C ILE A 136 -29.78 4.80 15.34
N THR A 137 -30.97 4.34 15.75
CA THR A 137 -31.72 4.87 16.90
C THR A 137 -31.81 3.90 18.08
N ASP A 138 -31.60 2.60 17.85
CA ASP A 138 -31.88 1.53 18.80
C ASP A 138 -30.76 0.48 18.83
N ALA A 139 -30.73 -0.35 19.87
CA ALA A 139 -29.71 -1.40 20.01
C ALA A 139 -29.74 -2.42 18.86
N SER A 140 -30.91 -2.68 18.27
CA SER A 140 -31.08 -3.60 17.15
C SER A 140 -30.48 -3.03 15.85
N SER A 141 -30.72 -1.75 15.54
CA SER A 141 -30.14 -1.08 14.37
C SER A 141 -28.63 -0.90 14.52
N PHE A 142 -28.15 -0.64 15.75
CA PHE A 142 -26.73 -0.63 16.06
C PHE A 142 -26.06 -2.01 15.85
N ALA A 143 -26.68 -3.10 16.33
CA ALA A 143 -26.16 -4.44 16.12
C ALA A 143 -26.11 -4.83 14.63
N LEU A 144 -27.10 -4.38 13.84
CA LEU A 144 -27.10 -4.56 12.38
C LEU A 144 -25.93 -3.82 11.72
N MET A 145 -25.70 -2.57 12.11
CA MET A 145 -24.57 -1.76 11.64
C MET A 145 -23.23 -2.43 11.94
N GLN A 146 -23.04 -2.93 13.17
CA GLN A 146 -21.82 -3.65 13.55
C GLN A 146 -21.58 -4.91 12.71
N LYS A 147 -22.64 -5.67 12.40
CA LYS A 147 -22.54 -6.86 11.54
C LYS A 147 -22.09 -6.50 10.13
N VAL A 148 -22.72 -5.49 9.53
CA VAL A 148 -22.37 -5.00 8.17
C VAL A 148 -20.93 -4.51 8.12
N ARG A 149 -20.52 -3.68 9.09
CA ARG A 149 -19.15 -3.22 9.26
C ARG A 149 -18.15 -4.38 9.32
N THR A 150 -18.44 -5.38 10.13
CA THR A 150 -17.52 -6.51 10.37
C THR A 150 -17.35 -7.35 9.11
N ALA A 151 -18.44 -7.61 8.37
CA ALA A 151 -18.41 -8.32 7.10
C ALA A 151 -17.54 -7.60 6.06
N GLN A 152 -17.63 -6.27 5.95
CA GLN A 152 -16.85 -5.53 4.97
C GLN A 152 -15.38 -5.37 5.36
N ILE A 153 -15.07 -5.13 6.65
CA ILE A 153 -13.68 -4.99 7.11
C ILE A 153 -12.91 -6.31 6.97
N MET A 154 -13.54 -7.46 7.23
CA MET A 154 -12.90 -8.78 7.11
C MET A 154 -12.54 -9.15 5.66
N SER A 155 -13.17 -8.54 4.67
CA SER A 155 -12.85 -8.76 3.25
C SER A 155 -11.51 -8.14 2.81
N ASN A 156 -10.90 -7.26 3.62
CA ASN A 156 -9.82 -6.36 3.19
C ASN A 156 -8.41 -6.74 3.69
N GLY A 157 -8.19 -7.98 4.14
CA GLY A 157 -6.82 -8.49 4.33
C GLY A 157 -5.92 -7.67 5.27
N GLY A 158 -6.40 -7.33 6.47
CA GLY A 158 -5.59 -7.04 7.66
C GLY A 158 -4.61 -5.84 7.68
N LYS A 159 -4.36 -5.13 6.57
CA LYS A 159 -3.38 -4.03 6.52
C LYS A 159 -4.09 -2.67 6.49
N GLY A 160 -3.95 -1.90 7.59
CA GLY A 160 -4.50 -0.55 7.73
C GLY A 160 -5.91 -0.54 8.32
N ARG A 161 -6.03 -0.65 9.65
CA ARG A 161 -7.33 -0.68 10.35
C ARG A 161 -7.71 0.73 10.81
N ILE A 162 -8.72 1.33 10.19
CA ILE A 162 -9.38 2.53 10.73
C ILE A 162 -10.26 2.13 11.91
N ARG A 163 -10.16 2.88 13.01
CA ARG A 163 -11.07 2.73 14.14
C ARG A 163 -12.33 3.55 13.87
N LEU A 164 -13.46 2.88 13.64
CA LEU A 164 -14.76 3.56 13.57
C LEU A 164 -15.40 3.57 14.96
N PHE A 165 -15.80 4.76 15.42
CA PHE A 165 -16.67 4.93 16.58
C PHE A 165 -18.05 5.36 16.08
N ASP A 166 -19.08 4.61 16.44
CA ASP A 166 -20.45 4.97 16.09
C ASP A 166 -20.98 5.93 17.15
N SER A 167 -21.60 7.02 16.71
CA SER A 167 -22.12 8.11 17.54
C SER A 167 -23.37 7.75 18.37
N GLY A 168 -23.74 6.46 18.43
CA GLY A 168 -24.84 5.95 19.23
C GLY A 168 -24.43 5.70 20.69
N VAL A 169 -24.89 6.59 21.59
CA VAL A 169 -24.95 6.46 23.06
C VAL A 169 -24.02 5.38 23.64
N GLN A 170 -22.76 5.76 23.92
CA GLN A 170 -21.94 5.00 24.86
C GLN A 170 -22.57 5.13 26.25
N THR A 171 -23.32 4.11 26.66
CA THR A 171 -23.68 3.97 28.07
C THR A 171 -22.39 3.67 28.83
N ILE A 172 -21.85 4.69 29.48
CA ILE A 172 -20.78 4.55 30.47
C ILE A 172 -21.38 3.77 31.64
N LYS A 173 -21.16 2.46 31.70
CA LYS A 173 -21.31 1.74 32.96
C LYS A 173 -20.11 2.11 33.83
N ARG A 174 -20.42 2.75 34.95
CA ARG A 174 -19.48 2.95 36.07
C ARG A 174 -18.94 1.59 36.54
#